data_AF-A0A848W521-F1
#
_entry.id   AF-A0A848W521-F1
#
_cell.length_a   1.000
_cell.length_b   1.000
_cell.length_c   1.000
_cell.angle_alpha   90.00
_cell.angle_beta   90.00
_cell.angle_gamma   90.00
#
_symmetry.space_group_name_H-M   'P 1'
#
loop_
_entity.id
_entity.type
_entity.pdbx_description
1 polymer ?
#
loop_
_entity_poly.entity_id
_entity_poly.type
_entity_poly.pdbx_seq_one_letter_code
_entity_poly.pdbx_strand_id
1 'polypeptide(L)'
;ALPYSTRDELVATLLDVMNAAGQDEQLALIRAHPDLAGKAARAGDLTESSTREQASVGLDQLSDEEFDLFTRLNTDYQARFGFPFIIAVREHTKASILAAFETRLNNEPSTEISEAIRNIARIVSLRIVDMVME
;
A
#
# COMPACT_ATOMS: atom_id res chain seq x y z
N ALA A 1 -15.71 -2.95 -19.62
CA ALA A 1 -14.86 -3.11 -20.82
C ALA A 1 -14.36 -4.54 -20.87
N LEU A 2 -14.63 -5.28 -21.95
CA LEU A 2 -14.01 -6.55 -22.29
C LEU A 2 -14.18 -6.76 -23.81
N PRO A 3 -13.18 -7.33 -24.52
CA PRO A 3 -11.82 -7.70 -24.07
C PRO A 3 -10.84 -6.51 -24.03
N TYR A 4 -9.77 -6.60 -23.23
CA TYR A 4 -8.64 -5.66 -23.25
C TYR A 4 -7.57 -6.16 -24.23
N SER A 5 -6.94 -5.24 -24.97
CA SER A 5 -6.00 -5.55 -26.04
C SER A 5 -4.56 -5.66 -25.56
N THR A 6 -4.21 -5.00 -24.46
CA THR A 6 -2.87 -5.06 -23.85
C THR A 6 -2.96 -5.04 -22.32
N ARG A 7 -1.90 -5.50 -21.66
CA ARG A 7 -1.72 -5.33 -20.21
C ARG A 7 -1.85 -3.87 -19.78
N ASP A 8 -1.27 -2.95 -20.54
CA ASP A 8 -1.28 -1.52 -20.20
C ASP A 8 -2.70 -0.94 -20.29
N GLU A 9 -3.53 -1.40 -21.24
CA GLU A 9 -4.94 -1.03 -21.32
C GLU A 9 -5.74 -1.54 -20.11
N LEU A 10 -5.46 -2.77 -19.66
CA LEU A 10 -6.05 -3.33 -18.44
C LEU A 10 -5.67 -2.50 -17.20
N VAL A 11 -4.38 -2.18 -17.04
CA VAL A 11 -3.88 -1.35 -15.94
C VAL A 11 -4.54 0.02 -15.98
N ALA A 12 -4.49 0.72 -17.12
CA ALA A 12 -5.07 2.05 -17.26
C ALA A 12 -6.57 2.06 -16.93
N THR A 13 -7.34 1.10 -17.45
CA THR A 13 -8.78 1.01 -17.16
C THR A 13 -9.05 0.79 -15.67
N LEU A 14 -8.27 -0.06 -15.00
CA LEU A 14 -8.42 -0.31 -13.57
C LEU A 14 -8.10 0.95 -12.75
N LEU A 15 -7.05 1.69 -13.12
CA LEU A 15 -6.70 2.94 -12.47
C LEU A 15 -7.77 4.01 -12.64
N ASP A 16 -8.34 4.14 -13.83
CA ASP A 16 -9.43 5.08 -14.11
C ASP A 16 -10.66 4.77 -13.25
N VAL A 17 -11.03 3.49 -13.11
CA VAL A 17 -12.13 3.07 -12.24
C VAL A 17 -11.85 3.40 -10.77
N MET A 18 -10.64 3.15 -10.26
CA MET A 18 -10.27 3.49 -8.89
C MET A 18 -10.32 5.00 -8.62
N ASN A 19 -9.85 5.81 -9.57
CA ASN A 19 -9.85 7.27 -9.44
C ASN A 19 -11.25 7.87 -9.56
N ALA A 20 -12.13 7.26 -10.37
CA ALA A 20 -13.51 7.70 -10.55
C ALA A 20 -14.47 7.19 -9.44
N ALA A 21 -14.04 6.23 -8.62
CA ALA A 21 -14.83 5.69 -7.52
C ALA A 21 -15.19 6.76 -6.48
N GLY A 22 -16.34 6.57 -5.82
CA GLY A 22 -16.76 7.47 -4.74
C GLY A 22 -15.79 7.42 -3.56
N GLN A 23 -15.74 8.51 -2.77
CA GLN A 23 -14.84 8.59 -1.62
C GLN A 23 -15.03 7.45 -0.61
N ASP A 24 -16.27 6.99 -0.40
CA ASP A 24 -16.57 5.86 0.49
C ASP A 24 -16.01 4.53 -0.03
N GLU A 25 -16.07 4.29 -1.34
CA GLU A 25 -15.50 3.10 -1.98
C GLU A 25 -13.98 3.13 -1.94
N GLN A 26 -13.37 4.30 -2.18
CA GLN A 26 -11.94 4.50 -2.02
C GLN A 26 -11.48 4.22 -0.59
N LEU A 27 -12.18 4.76 0.41
CA LEU A 27 -11.88 4.49 1.82
C LEU A 27 -12.07 3.01 2.18
N ALA A 28 -13.10 2.35 1.65
CA ALA A 28 -13.31 0.92 1.85
C ALA A 28 -12.14 0.11 1.27
N LEU A 29 -11.68 0.45 0.07
CA LEU A 29 -10.53 -0.17 -0.57
C LEU A 29 -9.24 0.03 0.25
N ILE A 30 -8.99 1.25 0.73
CA ILE A 30 -7.80 1.54 1.55
C ILE A 30 -7.85 0.73 2.84
N ARG A 31 -9.00 0.69 3.54
CA ARG A 31 -9.15 -0.04 4.81
C ARG A 31 -9.07 -1.57 4.67
N ALA A 32 -9.27 -2.10 3.47
CA ALA A 32 -9.11 -3.53 3.21
C ALA A 32 -7.64 -3.98 3.16
N HIS A 33 -6.68 -3.05 3.14
CA HIS A 33 -5.26 -3.38 3.13
C HIS A 33 -4.72 -3.68 4.53
N PRO A 34 -3.81 -4.67 4.68
CA PRO A 34 -3.14 -4.93 5.95
C PRO A 34 -2.09 -3.86 6.26
N ASP A 35 -1.80 -3.67 7.54
CA ASP A 35 -0.72 -2.78 7.99
C ASP A 35 0.66 -3.24 7.49
N LEU A 36 1.48 -2.26 7.12
CA LEU A 36 2.88 -2.46 6.77
C LEU A 36 3.68 -2.89 8.00
N ALA A 37 4.42 -4.00 7.91
CA ALA A 37 5.16 -4.58 9.03
C ALA A 37 4.30 -4.76 10.31
N GLY A 38 2.98 -4.94 10.15
CA GLY A 38 2.05 -5.06 11.27
C GLY A 38 2.00 -6.46 11.88
N LYS A 39 1.04 -6.67 12.80
CA LYS A 39 0.84 -7.96 13.47
C LYS A 39 0.62 -9.12 12.49
N ALA A 40 -0.11 -8.88 11.40
CA ALA A 40 -0.34 -9.88 10.35
C ALA A 40 0.96 -10.30 9.67
N ALA A 41 1.89 -9.36 9.42
CA ALA A 41 3.21 -9.67 8.88
C ALA A 41 4.01 -10.56 9.85
N ARG A 42 4.04 -10.19 11.13
CA ARG A 42 4.77 -10.93 12.18
C ARG A 42 4.17 -12.33 12.44
N ALA A 43 2.86 -12.48 12.29
CA ALA A 43 2.17 -13.76 12.43
C ALA A 43 2.27 -14.65 11.18
N GLY A 44 2.72 -14.12 10.04
CA GLY A 44 2.73 -14.84 8.76
C GLY A 44 1.37 -14.93 8.09
N ASP A 45 0.41 -14.09 8.48
CA ASP A 45 -1.00 -14.11 8.01
C ASP A 45 -1.24 -13.22 6.77
N LEU A 46 -0.17 -12.73 6.14
CA LEU A 46 -0.26 -11.94 4.92
C LEU A 46 -0.57 -12.82 3.69
N THR A 47 -1.21 -12.23 2.67
CA THR A 47 -1.32 -12.86 1.36
C THR A 47 0.07 -13.09 0.77
N GLU A 48 0.22 -14.10 -0.10
CA GLU A 48 1.50 -14.42 -0.73
C GLU A 48 2.12 -13.19 -1.44
N SER A 49 1.30 -12.38 -2.12
CA SER A 49 1.73 -11.12 -2.74
C SER A 49 2.26 -10.12 -1.71
N SER A 50 1.54 -9.90 -0.61
CA SER A 50 1.93 -8.95 0.45
C SER A 50 3.20 -9.41 1.18
N THR A 51 3.35 -10.72 1.40
CA THR A 51 4.57 -11.31 1.98
C THR A 51 5.78 -11.06 1.08
N ARG A 52 5.68 -11.35 -0.23
CA ARG A 52 6.79 -11.11 -1.18
C ARG A 52 7.16 -9.64 -1.26
N GLU A 53 6.16 -8.76 -1.29
CA GLU A 53 6.38 -7.30 -1.35
C GLU A 53 7.13 -6.81 -0.10
N GLN A 54 6.70 -7.19 1.10
CA GLN A 54 7.37 -6.76 2.33
C GLN A 54 8.77 -7.37 2.51
N ALA A 55 8.95 -8.64 2.13
CA ALA A 55 10.25 -9.31 2.18
C ALA A 55 11.27 -8.67 1.23
N SER A 56 10.82 -8.12 0.08
CA SER A 56 11.71 -7.51 -0.92
C SER A 56 12.51 -6.30 -0.40
N VAL A 57 12.07 -5.69 0.70
CA VAL A 57 12.78 -4.56 1.33
C VAL A 57 13.17 -4.85 2.79
N GLY A 58 13.12 -6.12 3.20
CA GLY A 58 13.56 -6.58 4.52
C GLY A 58 12.65 -6.21 5.68
N LEU A 59 11.34 -6.06 5.45
CA LEU A 59 10.35 -5.86 6.53
C LEU A 59 9.95 -7.17 7.22
N ASP A 60 10.32 -8.31 6.65
CA ASP A 60 10.19 -9.65 7.25
C ASP A 60 11.29 -9.94 8.29
N GLN A 61 12.33 -9.12 8.34
CA GLN A 61 13.54 -9.31 9.15
C GLN A 61 13.83 -8.09 10.04
N LEU A 62 12.79 -7.41 10.52
CA LEU A 62 12.93 -6.27 11.42
C LEU A 62 13.51 -6.70 12.77
N SER A 63 14.36 -5.86 13.37
CA SER A 63 14.65 -5.96 14.81
C SER A 63 13.39 -5.66 15.62
N ASP A 64 13.35 -6.06 16.88
CA ASP A 64 12.23 -5.71 17.77
C ASP A 64 12.07 -4.18 17.89
N GLU A 65 13.17 -3.41 17.89
CA GLU A 65 13.11 -1.95 17.94
C GLU A 65 12.53 -1.34 16.65
N GLU A 66 12.89 -1.90 15.48
CA GLU A 66 12.32 -1.47 14.21
C GLU A 66 10.83 -1.83 14.15
N PHE A 67 10.44 -3.02 14.60
CA PHE A 67 9.04 -3.44 14.64
C PHE A 67 8.20 -2.53 15.56
N ASP A 68 8.72 -2.18 16.73
CA ASP A 68 8.06 -1.25 17.66
C ASP A 68 7.93 0.15 17.04
N LEU A 69 8.94 0.61 16.30
CA LEU A 69 8.89 1.86 15.55
C LEU A 69 7.77 1.84 14.50
N PHE A 70 7.70 0.80 13.65
CA PHE A 70 6.64 0.64 12.66
C PHE A 70 5.25 0.55 13.32
N THR A 71 5.14 -0.17 14.43
CA THR A 71 3.89 -0.28 15.18
C THR A 71 3.41 1.07 15.69
N ARG A 72 4.32 1.89 16.23
CA ARG A 72 4.00 3.26 16.67
C ARG A 72 3.58 4.15 15.50
N LEU A 73 4.34 4.14 14.41
CA LEU A 73 4.03 4.94 13.22
C LEU A 73 2.67 4.55 12.60
N ASN A 74 2.37 3.25 12.50
CA ASN A 74 1.05 2.78 12.07
C ASN A 74 -0.06 3.26 13.01
N THR A 75 0.18 3.22 14.33
CA THR A 75 -0.80 3.68 15.33
C THR A 75 -1.08 5.18 15.19
N ASP A 76 -0.03 6.00 15.09
CA ASP A 76 -0.16 7.46 14.92
C ASP A 76 -0.87 7.81 13.61
N TYR A 77 -0.54 7.10 12.53
CA TYR A 77 -1.14 7.28 11.23
C TYR A 77 -2.63 6.88 11.23
N GLN A 78 -2.96 5.72 11.80
CA GLN A 78 -4.34 5.26 11.95
C GLN A 78 -5.16 6.22 12.83
N ALA A 79 -4.58 6.77 13.91
CA ALA A 79 -5.25 7.74 14.77
C ALA A 79 -5.54 9.06 14.03
N ARG A 80 -4.64 9.50 13.15
CA ARG A 80 -4.82 10.74 12.38
C ARG A 80 -5.80 10.59 11.22
N PHE A 81 -5.70 9.51 10.45
CA PHE A 81 -6.40 9.38 9.17
C PHE A 81 -7.54 8.35 9.17
N GLY A 82 -7.58 7.43 10.13
CA GLY A 82 -8.63 6.41 10.24
C GLY A 82 -8.54 5.30 9.19
N PHE A 83 -7.37 5.11 8.59
CA PHE A 83 -7.05 4.04 7.62
C PHE A 83 -5.55 3.73 7.64
N PRO A 84 -5.14 2.52 7.20
CA PRO A 84 -3.74 2.07 7.25
C PRO A 84 -2.80 2.89 6.36
N PHE A 85 -1.52 2.92 6.72
CA PHE A 85 -0.49 3.51 5.86
C PHE A 85 -0.21 2.60 4.67
N ILE A 86 -0.45 3.12 3.47
CA ILE A 86 -0.25 2.37 2.22
C ILE A 86 0.91 2.95 1.43
N ILE A 87 1.85 2.10 1.05
CA ILE A 87 2.97 2.46 0.20
C ILE A 87 3.32 1.31 -0.76
N ALA A 88 3.72 1.63 -1.99
CA ALA A 88 4.15 0.63 -2.95
C ALA A 88 5.55 0.08 -2.61
N VAL A 89 5.61 -0.79 -1.60
CA VAL A 89 6.85 -1.23 -0.91
C VAL A 89 8.01 -1.56 -1.84
N ARG A 90 7.76 -2.25 -2.98
CA ARG A 90 8.78 -2.62 -3.98
C ARG A 90 9.53 -1.44 -4.61
N GLU A 91 9.00 -0.22 -4.50
CA GLU A 91 9.59 1.01 -5.04
C GLU A 91 10.36 1.79 -3.97
N HIS A 92 10.48 1.24 -2.77
CA HIS A 92 11.03 1.93 -1.61
C HIS A 92 12.14 1.12 -0.93
N THR A 93 12.85 1.78 -0.03
CA THR A 93 13.74 1.15 0.95
C THR A 93 13.14 1.34 2.33
N LYS A 94 13.56 0.56 3.33
CA LYS A 94 13.12 0.76 4.72
C LYS A 94 13.28 2.22 5.17
N ALA A 95 14.42 2.85 4.85
CA ALA A 95 14.68 4.25 5.16
C ALA A 95 13.72 5.22 4.46
N SER A 96 13.42 5.01 3.17
CA SER A 96 12.48 5.89 2.45
C SER A 96 11.03 5.68 2.88
N ILE A 97 10.67 4.49 3.38
CA ILE A 97 9.36 4.24 4.01
C ILE A 97 9.23 5.04 5.31
N LEU A 98 10.25 5.02 6.17
CA LEU A 98 10.23 5.80 7.42
C LEU A 98 10.13 7.30 7.13
N ALA A 99 10.90 7.81 6.17
CA ALA A 99 10.80 9.21 5.73
C ALA A 99 9.41 9.54 5.15
N ALA A 100 8.79 8.58 4.44
CA ALA A 100 7.45 8.74 3.91
C ALA A 100 6.40 8.80 5.03
N PHE A 101 6.52 8.00 6.09
CA PHE A 101 5.67 8.13 7.28
C PHE A 101 5.77 9.53 7.88
N GLU A 102 6.98 10.01 8.16
CA GLU A 102 7.20 11.34 8.75
C GLU A 102 6.61 12.47 7.90
N THR A 103 6.82 12.39 6.58
CA THR A 103 6.28 13.39 5.65
C THR A 103 4.75 13.33 5.60
N ARG A 104 4.18 12.13 5.39
CA ARG A 104 2.74 11.94 5.15
C ARG A 104 1.91 12.10 6.41
N LEU A 105 2.48 11.87 7.58
CA LEU A 105 1.85 12.21 8.85
C LEU A 105 1.55 13.70 8.98
N ASN A 106 2.13 14.58 8.16
CA ASN A 106 1.83 16.01 8.16
C ASN A 106 0.80 16.43 7.09
N ASN A 107 0.31 15.49 6.27
CA ASN A 107 -0.64 15.79 5.21
C ASN A 107 -2.03 16.13 5.75
N GLU A 108 -2.80 16.85 4.94
CA GLU A 108 -4.24 17.00 5.12
C GLU A 108 -4.95 15.67 4.81
N PRO A 109 -6.04 15.30 5.52
CA PRO A 109 -6.70 14.01 5.32
C PRO A 109 -7.16 13.73 3.88
N SER A 110 -7.65 14.75 3.16
CA SER A 110 -8.07 14.60 1.76
C SER A 110 -6.91 14.31 0.81
N THR A 111 -5.75 14.95 1.05
CA THR A 111 -4.50 14.66 0.34
C THR A 111 -4.09 13.22 0.58
N GLU A 112 -4.18 12.75 1.83
CA GLU A 112 -3.72 11.42 2.19
C GLU A 112 -4.56 10.29 1.61
N ILE A 113 -5.88 10.48 1.45
CA ILE A 113 -6.73 9.53 0.71
C ILE A 113 -6.23 9.41 -0.74
N SER A 114 -5.94 10.54 -1.38
CA SER A 114 -5.41 10.57 -2.75
C SER A 114 -4.05 9.87 -2.83
N GLU A 115 -3.14 10.12 -1.88
CA GLU A 115 -1.85 9.43 -1.77
C GLU A 115 -2.00 7.92 -1.61
N ALA A 116 -2.91 7.46 -0.75
CA ALA A 116 -3.16 6.05 -0.53
C ALA A 116 -3.66 5.38 -1.82
N ILE A 117 -4.63 5.98 -2.52
CA ILE A 117 -5.13 5.46 -3.80
C ILE A 117 -4.02 5.40 -4.85
N ARG A 118 -3.16 6.42 -4.94
CA ARG A 118 -1.99 6.40 -5.83
C ARG A 118 -1.03 5.25 -5.50
N ASN A 119 -0.80 4.95 -4.22
CA ASN A 119 0.05 3.81 -3.84
C ASN A 119 -0.61 2.47 -4.16
N ILE A 120 -1.91 2.30 -3.93
CA ILE A 120 -2.66 1.09 -4.30
C ILE A 120 -2.59 0.88 -5.83
N ALA A 121 -2.74 1.94 -6.61
CA ALA A 121 -2.59 1.92 -8.06
C ALA A 121 -1.21 1.37 -8.50
N ARG A 122 -0.13 1.80 -7.84
CA ARG A 122 1.22 1.29 -8.10
C ARG A 122 1.35 -0.18 -7.70
N ILE A 123 0.85 -0.58 -6.52
CA ILE A 123 0.85 -1.97 -6.06
C ILE A 123 0.13 -2.88 -7.06
N VAL A 124 -1.08 -2.51 -7.50
CA VAL A 124 -1.87 -3.30 -8.45
C VAL A 124 -1.16 -3.40 -9.80
N SER A 125 -0.60 -2.30 -10.31
CA SER A 125 0.17 -2.30 -11.56
C SER A 125 1.32 -3.30 -11.51
N LEU A 126 2.11 -3.28 -10.43
CA LEU A 126 3.23 -4.20 -10.24
C LEU A 126 2.77 -5.66 -10.14
N ARG A 127 1.65 -5.92 -9.45
CA ARG A 127 1.07 -7.26 -9.37
C ARG A 127 0.58 -7.76 -10.72
N ILE A 128 -0.05 -6.91 -11.53
CA ILE A 128 -0.50 -7.26 -12.88
C ILE A 128 0.69 -7.61 -13.77
N VAL A 129 1.78 -6.85 -13.70
CA VAL A 129 3.03 -7.16 -14.43
C VAL A 129 3.56 -8.55 -14.09
N ASP A 130 3.45 -8.98 -12.82
CA ASP A 130 3.89 -10.31 -12.41
C ASP A 130 2.94 -11.45 -12.88
N MET A 131 1.67 -11.15 -13.17
CA MET A 131 0.63 -12.15 -13.50
C MET A 131 0.30 -12.24 -14.99
N VAL A 132 0.46 -11.16 -15.75
CA VAL A 132 0.04 -11.03 -17.15
C VAL A 132 1.25 -10.68 -18.00
N MET A 133 1.62 -11.60 -18.90
CA MET A 133 2.61 -11.32 -19.95
C MET A 133 2.00 -10.38 -21.00
N GLU A 134 2.86 -9.68 -21.75
CA GLU A 134 2.46 -8.65 -22.74
C GLU A 134 1.39 -9.12 -23.75
#